data_AF-A0A4U3B349-F1
#
_entry.id   AF-A0A4U3B349-F1
#
_cell.length_a   1.000
_cell.length_b   1.000
_cell.length_c   1.000
_cell.angle_alpha   90.00
_cell.angle_beta   90.00
_cell.angle_gamma   90.00
#
_symmetry.space_group_name_H-M   'P 1'
#
loop_
_entity.id
_entity.type
_entity.pdbx_description
1 polymer ?
#
loop_
_entity_poly.entity_id
_entity_poly.type
_entity_poly.pdbx_seq_one_letter_code
_entity_poly.pdbx_strand_id
1 'polypeptide(L)'
;QLKDKKNIRVMNTSEASKEILKQEYDIRGTGELAPESLALIQKSFVELPYISVEKRMKFEHEWDSLSKSTKFLRVWTDNEVHSVQEDYFDQFIIECAKSVGADQEFLKAPRVIGEALGLVNQLVGDTFLEYRLKELIKLEVFEFEGSLDEMRFYSVKLRK
;
A
#
# COMPACT_ATOMS: atom_id res chain seq x y z
N GLN A 1 -9.14 -1.38 -23.97
CA GLN A 1 -10.22 -0.46 -23.54
C GLN A 1 -11.48 -1.27 -23.23
N LEU A 2 -12.11 -1.05 -22.07
CA LEU A 2 -13.31 -1.78 -21.61
C LEU A 2 -14.64 -1.10 -21.97
N LYS A 3 -14.61 0.05 -22.64
CA LYS A 3 -15.73 0.99 -22.83
C LYS A 3 -17.04 0.32 -23.29
N ASP A 4 -16.97 -0.68 -24.16
CA ASP A 4 -18.16 -1.35 -24.72
C ASP A 4 -18.31 -2.82 -24.27
N LYS A 5 -17.49 -3.27 -23.31
CA LYS A 5 -17.53 -4.66 -22.83
C LYS A 5 -18.65 -4.83 -21.80
N LYS A 6 -19.57 -5.75 -22.07
CA LYS A 6 -20.67 -6.12 -21.16
C LYS A 6 -20.36 -7.35 -20.29
N ASN A 7 -19.31 -8.09 -20.65
CA ASN A 7 -18.96 -9.37 -20.02
C ASN A 7 -17.81 -9.17 -19.02
N ILE A 8 -17.98 -8.26 -18.07
CA ILE A 8 -16.96 -7.95 -17.06
C ILE A 8 -17.26 -8.75 -15.79
N ARG A 9 -16.23 -9.39 -15.24
CA ARG A 9 -16.26 -10.05 -13.93
C ARG A 9 -15.19 -9.44 -13.04
N VAL A 10 -15.45 -9.43 -11.74
CA VAL A 10 -14.48 -9.02 -10.72
C VAL A 10 -14.10 -10.26 -9.95
N MET A 11 -12.80 -10.47 -9.78
CA MET A 11 -12.25 -11.57 -9.00
C MET A 11 -11.47 -10.99 -7.84
N ASN A 12 -11.88 -11.28 -6.60
CA ASN A 12 -11.10 -10.93 -5.42
C ASN A 12 -10.08 -12.04 -5.18
N THR A 13 -8.85 -11.81 -5.63
CA THR A 13 -7.80 -12.84 -5.53
C THR A 13 -7.37 -13.10 -4.09
N SER A 14 -7.54 -12.14 -3.18
CA SER A 14 -7.18 -12.29 -1.76
C SER A 14 -8.17 -13.23 -1.04
N GLU A 15 -9.47 -13.06 -1.26
CA GLU A 15 -10.50 -13.98 -0.78
C GLU A 15 -10.36 -15.37 -1.43
N ALA A 16 -10.18 -15.39 -2.76
CA ALA A 16 -10.02 -16.63 -3.51
C ALA A 16 -8.79 -17.43 -3.05
N SER A 17 -7.68 -16.78 -2.71
CA SER A 17 -6.48 -17.45 -2.20
C SER A 17 -6.77 -18.21 -0.90
N LYS A 18 -7.54 -17.59 0.02
CA LYS A 18 -7.93 -18.22 1.28
C LYS A 18 -8.86 -19.42 1.04
N GLU A 19 -9.90 -19.23 0.23
CA GLU A 19 -10.95 -20.22 0.05
C GLU A 19 -10.53 -21.40 -0.82
N ILE A 20 -9.82 -21.14 -1.93
CA ILE A 20 -9.49 -22.14 -2.94
C ILE A 20 -8.11 -22.73 -2.71
N LEU A 21 -7.11 -21.89 -2.44
CA LEU A 21 -5.73 -22.34 -2.28
C LEU A 21 -5.40 -22.73 -0.84
N LYS A 22 -6.27 -22.38 0.12
CA LYS A 22 -6.09 -22.64 1.56
C LYS A 22 -4.73 -22.14 2.07
N GLN A 23 -4.28 -21.00 1.57
CA GLN A 23 -3.03 -20.39 2.04
C GLN A 23 -3.19 -19.90 3.49
N GLU A 24 -2.16 -20.11 4.30
CA GLU A 24 -2.12 -19.69 5.71
C GLU A 24 -1.78 -18.20 5.89
N TYR A 25 -1.47 -17.50 4.80
CA TYR A 25 -1.12 -16.08 4.80
C TYR A 25 -1.97 -15.30 3.78
N ASP A 26 -2.08 -14.00 4.04
CA ASP A 26 -2.81 -13.07 3.18
C ASP A 26 -1.88 -12.56 2.08
N ILE A 27 -2.30 -12.71 0.82
CA ILE A 27 -1.61 -12.07 -0.30
C ILE A 27 -1.88 -10.55 -0.28
N ARG A 28 -0.84 -9.73 -0.51
CA ARG A 28 -0.97 -8.27 -0.60
C ARG A 28 -1.43 -7.78 -1.97
N GLY A 29 -1.36 -8.64 -2.98
CA GLY A 29 -1.88 -8.35 -4.30
C GLY A 29 -1.80 -9.56 -5.23
N THR A 30 -2.51 -9.48 -6.36
CA THR A 30 -2.55 -10.57 -7.36
C THR A 30 -1.17 -10.98 -7.88
N GLY A 31 -0.19 -10.07 -7.86
CA GLY A 31 1.19 -10.36 -8.29
C GLY A 31 1.96 -11.34 -7.40
N GLU A 32 1.48 -11.62 -6.18
CA GLU A 32 2.08 -12.62 -5.29
C GLU A 32 1.63 -14.05 -5.62
N LEU A 33 0.65 -14.22 -6.51
CA LEU A 33 0.18 -15.52 -6.95
C LEU A 33 1.04 -16.07 -8.08
N ALA A 34 1.46 -17.33 -7.95
CA ALA A 34 2.03 -18.08 -9.06
C ALA A 34 1.03 -18.18 -10.23
N PRO A 35 1.50 -18.22 -11.50
CA PRO A 35 0.63 -18.33 -12.66
C PRO A 35 -0.38 -19.48 -12.59
N GLU A 36 0.04 -20.64 -12.05
CA GLU A 36 -0.79 -21.84 -11.90
C GLU A 36 -1.94 -21.61 -10.91
N SER A 37 -1.64 -20.95 -9.78
CA SER A 37 -2.62 -20.57 -8.77
C SER A 37 -3.63 -19.57 -9.32
N LEU A 38 -3.16 -18.57 -10.06
CA LEU A 38 -4.03 -17.59 -10.69
C LEU A 38 -4.94 -18.23 -11.76
N ALA A 39 -4.41 -19.18 -12.53
CA ALA A 39 -5.21 -19.93 -13.50
C ALA A 39 -6.29 -20.80 -12.83
N LEU A 40 -5.98 -21.42 -11.68
CA LEU A 40 -6.97 -22.16 -10.89
C LEU A 40 -8.08 -21.25 -10.38
N ILE A 41 -7.72 -20.11 -9.78
CA ILE A 41 -8.67 -19.10 -9.32
C ILE A 41 -9.54 -18.64 -10.50
N GLN A 42 -8.93 -18.26 -11.63
CA GLN A 42 -9.67 -17.80 -12.81
C GLN A 42 -10.72 -18.82 -13.25
N LYS A 43 -10.39 -20.11 -13.30
CA LYS A 43 -11.33 -21.19 -13.67
C LYS A 43 -12.53 -21.25 -12.74
N SER A 44 -12.32 -21.09 -11.44
CA SER A 44 -13.41 -21.12 -10.46
C SER A 44 -14.35 -19.91 -10.54
N PHE A 45 -13.88 -18.77 -11.07
CA PHE A 45 -14.67 -17.54 -11.22
C PHE A 45 -15.41 -17.46 -12.58
N VAL A 46 -15.26 -18.46 -13.46
CA VAL A 46 -15.96 -18.50 -14.76
C VAL A 46 -17.47 -18.55 -14.61
N GLU A 47 -17.97 -19.15 -13.52
CA GLU A 47 -19.40 -19.28 -13.23
C GLU A 47 -20.00 -18.04 -12.56
N LEU A 48 -19.18 -17.07 -12.15
CA LEU A 48 -19.72 -15.86 -11.54
C LEU A 48 -20.49 -15.00 -12.55
N PRO A 49 -21.59 -14.38 -12.11
CA PRO A 49 -22.34 -13.48 -12.96
C PRO A 49 -21.46 -12.31 -13.39
N TYR A 50 -21.74 -11.78 -14.58
CA TYR A 50 -21.19 -10.49 -14.97
C TYR A 50 -21.66 -9.42 -13.99
N ILE A 51 -20.86 -8.37 -13.83
CA ILE A 51 -21.27 -7.22 -13.02
C ILE A 51 -22.54 -6.60 -13.62
N SER A 52 -23.45 -6.17 -12.75
CA SER A 52 -24.66 -5.46 -13.20
C SER A 52 -24.32 -4.08 -13.77
N VAL A 53 -25.26 -3.50 -14.51
CA VAL A 53 -25.10 -2.14 -15.05
C VAL A 53 -24.96 -1.13 -13.91
N GLU A 54 -25.71 -1.31 -12.83
CA GLU A 54 -25.65 -0.47 -11.62
C GLU A 54 -24.27 -0.53 -10.96
N LYS A 55 -23.72 -1.74 -10.79
CA LYS A 55 -22.39 -1.92 -10.21
C LYS A 55 -21.29 -1.31 -11.10
N ARG A 56 -21.42 -1.47 -12.42
CA ARG A 56 -20.53 -0.84 -13.38
C ARG A 56 -20.60 0.68 -13.29
N MET A 57 -21.79 1.27 -13.28
CA MET A 57 -21.96 2.71 -13.12
C MET A 57 -21.34 3.20 -11.82
N LYS A 58 -21.48 2.47 -10.70
CA LYS A 58 -20.81 2.82 -9.44
C LYS A 58 -19.29 2.93 -9.61
N PHE A 59 -18.65 1.93 -10.23
CA PHE A 59 -17.20 1.98 -10.48
C PHE A 59 -16.78 3.11 -11.42
N GLU A 60 -17.57 3.42 -12.44
CA GLU A 60 -17.30 4.54 -13.36
C GLU A 60 -17.36 5.89 -12.62
N HIS A 61 -18.34 6.09 -11.74
CA HIS A 61 -18.44 7.30 -10.91
C HIS A 61 -17.31 7.39 -9.87
N GLU A 62 -16.96 6.27 -9.24
CA GLU A 62 -15.84 6.20 -8.30
C GLU A 62 -14.53 6.58 -9.01
N TRP A 63 -14.28 6.01 -10.18
CA TRP A 63 -13.12 6.35 -11.01
C TRP A 63 -13.11 7.83 -11.41
N ASP A 64 -14.24 8.38 -11.86
CA ASP A 64 -14.33 9.80 -12.23
C ASP A 64 -13.97 10.71 -11.04
N SER A 65 -14.51 10.42 -9.86
CA SER A 65 -14.15 11.13 -8.62
C SER A 65 -12.66 11.02 -8.28
N LEU A 66 -12.11 9.80 -8.30
CA LEU A 66 -10.70 9.54 -8.01
C LEU A 66 -9.76 10.19 -9.04
N SER A 67 -10.16 10.24 -10.30
CA SER A 67 -9.36 10.83 -11.39
C SER A 67 -9.29 12.35 -11.33
N LYS A 68 -10.30 13.00 -10.75
CA LYS A 68 -10.35 14.46 -10.55
C LYS A 68 -9.66 14.91 -9.27
N SER A 69 -9.36 13.99 -8.36
CA SER A 69 -8.67 14.30 -7.11
C SER A 69 -7.23 14.72 -7.35
N THR A 70 -6.85 15.88 -6.80
CA THR A 70 -5.49 16.44 -6.88
C THR A 70 -4.55 15.91 -5.79
N LYS A 71 -5.02 15.00 -4.94
CA LYS A 71 -4.20 14.42 -3.87
C LYS A 71 -3.29 13.31 -4.44
N PHE A 72 -2.12 13.14 -3.83
CA PHE A 72 -1.05 12.31 -4.37
C PHE A 72 -1.24 10.80 -4.17
N LEU A 73 -1.85 10.38 -3.06
CA LEU A 73 -1.94 8.97 -2.70
C LEU A 73 -3.37 8.43 -2.75
N ARG A 74 -3.47 7.10 -2.82
CA ARG A 74 -4.72 6.34 -2.74
C ARG A 74 -4.53 5.27 -1.67
N VAL A 75 -5.42 5.23 -0.69
CA VAL A 75 -5.40 4.24 0.39
C VAL A 75 -6.73 3.50 0.43
N TRP A 76 -6.68 2.22 0.81
CA TRP A 76 -7.86 1.38 0.96
C TRP A 76 -8.28 1.33 2.42
N THR A 77 -9.40 1.94 2.76
CA THR A 77 -9.98 1.92 4.12
C THR A 77 -11.50 1.88 4.00
N ASP A 78 -12.19 1.31 4.98
CA ASP A 78 -13.65 1.28 5.02
C ASP A 78 -14.30 0.67 3.76
N ASN A 79 -13.58 -0.27 3.12
CA ASN A 79 -13.96 -0.93 1.88
C ASN A 79 -14.12 0.02 0.67
N GLU A 80 -13.43 1.17 0.70
CA GLU A 80 -13.40 2.18 -0.36
C GLU A 80 -11.97 2.72 -0.59
N VAL A 81 -11.75 3.30 -1.78
CA VAL A 81 -10.48 3.98 -2.10
C VAL A 81 -10.58 5.44 -1.70
N HIS A 82 -9.75 5.86 -0.76
CA HIS A 82 -9.66 7.24 -0.33
C HIS A 82 -8.46 7.95 -0.95
N SER A 83 -8.68 9.17 -1.44
CA SER A 83 -7.60 10.06 -1.82
C SER A 83 -7.05 10.78 -0.59
N VAL A 84 -5.74 10.68 -0.36
CA VAL A 84 -5.05 11.29 0.78
C VAL A 84 -3.79 12.04 0.33
N GLN A 85 -3.34 12.97 1.17
CA GLN A 85 -2.13 13.75 0.90
C GLN A 85 -0.89 12.88 0.99
N GLU A 86 0.23 13.38 0.46
CA GLU A 86 1.49 12.64 0.41
C GLU A 86 2.08 12.33 1.80
N ASP A 87 1.77 13.17 2.79
CA ASP A 87 2.18 13.07 4.19
C ASP A 87 1.34 12.10 5.03
N TYR A 88 0.40 11.37 4.42
CA TYR A 88 -0.53 10.48 5.12
C TYR A 88 0.16 9.47 6.06
N PHE A 89 1.34 8.98 5.68
CA PHE A 89 2.09 8.00 6.45
C PHE A 89 3.09 8.62 7.44
N ASP A 90 3.25 9.94 7.49
CA ASP A 90 4.31 10.58 8.26
C ASP A 90 4.16 10.32 9.76
N GLN A 91 2.95 10.49 10.29
CA GLN A 91 2.66 10.21 11.70
C GLN A 91 2.91 8.73 12.06
N PHE A 92 2.54 7.82 11.16
CA PHE A 92 2.80 6.39 11.31
C PHE A 92 4.32 6.09 11.30
N ILE A 93 5.10 6.70 10.42
CA ILE A 93 6.57 6.56 10.40
C ILE A 93 7.18 7.06 11.71
N ILE A 94 6.69 8.17 12.27
CA ILE A 94 7.14 8.70 13.57
C ILE A 94 6.85 7.69 14.69
N GLU A 95 5.69 7.05 14.68
CA GLU A 95 5.31 6.03 15.67
C GLU A 95 6.19 4.77 15.56
N CYS A 96 6.45 4.28 14.35
CA CYS A 96 7.40 3.19 14.10
C CYS A 96 8.82 3.55 14.54
N ALA A 97 9.25 4.80 14.33
CA ALA A 97 10.56 5.26 14.79
C ALA A 97 10.67 5.20 16.32
N LYS A 98 9.61 5.61 17.05
CA LYS A 98 9.56 5.47 18.52
C LYS A 98 9.55 4.00 18.96
N SER A 99 8.78 3.13 18.30
CA SER A 99 8.68 1.72 18.70
C SER A 99 10.03 1.00 18.63
N VAL A 100 10.90 1.39 17.69
CA VAL A 100 12.25 0.81 17.55
C VAL A 100 13.34 1.53 18.34
N GLY A 101 13.02 2.62 19.07
CA GLY A 101 13.96 3.35 19.93
C GLY A 101 14.71 4.51 19.25
N ALA A 102 14.26 4.98 18.08
CA ALA A 102 14.87 6.11 17.39
C ALA A 102 14.61 7.46 18.07
N ASP A 103 13.86 7.52 19.18
CA ASP A 103 13.74 8.68 20.05
C ASP A 103 14.86 8.77 21.10
N GLN A 104 15.57 7.67 21.32
CA GLN A 104 16.64 7.58 22.33
C GLN A 104 18.03 7.73 21.70
N GLU A 105 18.26 7.08 20.56
CA GLU A 105 19.54 7.06 19.87
C GLU A 105 19.40 7.07 18.35
N PHE A 106 20.51 7.31 17.64
CA PHE A 106 20.54 7.25 16.18
C PHE A 106 20.44 5.81 15.71
N LEU A 107 19.43 5.49 14.90
CA LEU A 107 19.22 4.17 14.32
C LEU A 107 19.33 4.22 12.82
N LYS A 108 19.88 3.15 12.22
CA LYS A 108 19.95 3.02 10.76
C LYS A 108 18.55 3.14 10.15
N ALA A 109 18.40 3.97 9.11
CA ALA A 109 17.10 4.22 8.47
C ALA A 109 16.34 2.94 8.05
N PRO A 110 16.99 1.86 7.56
CA PRO A 110 16.30 0.61 7.26
C PRO A 110 15.61 -0.03 8.46
N ARG A 111 16.02 0.27 9.70
CA ARG A 111 15.37 -0.23 10.91
C ARG A 111 13.98 0.39 11.09
N VAL A 112 13.87 1.71 10.91
CA VAL A 112 12.60 2.44 10.97
C VAL A 112 11.70 2.07 9.78
N ILE A 113 12.27 2.03 8.57
CA ILE A 113 11.52 1.67 7.35
C ILE A 113 11.03 0.22 7.43
N GLY A 114 11.87 -0.71 7.91
CA GLY A 114 11.51 -2.12 8.06
C GLY A 114 10.36 -2.33 9.05
N GLU A 115 10.34 -1.59 10.16
CA GLU A 115 9.23 -1.59 11.11
C GLU A 115 7.94 -1.11 10.43
N ALA A 116 8.01 0.04 9.74
CA ALA A 116 6.88 0.57 8.99
C ALA A 116 6.36 -0.42 7.92
N LEU A 117 7.24 -1.07 7.16
CA LEU A 117 6.88 -2.08 6.15
C LEU A 117 6.22 -3.33 6.76
N GLY A 118 6.65 -3.73 7.95
CA GLY A 118 6.10 -4.86 8.67
C GLY A 118 4.69 -4.60 9.19
N LEU A 119 4.41 -3.37 9.61
CA LEU A 119 3.16 -2.98 10.25
C LEU A 119 2.15 -2.30 9.32
N VAL A 120 2.59 -1.75 8.18
CA VAL A 120 1.70 -1.02 7.28
C VAL A 120 0.66 -1.96 6.67
N ASN A 121 -0.62 -1.63 6.87
CA ASN A 121 -1.75 -2.37 6.31
C ASN A 121 -2.17 -1.85 4.92
N GLN A 122 -1.20 -1.36 4.14
CA GLN A 122 -1.40 -0.80 2.81
C GLN A 122 -0.28 -1.31 1.91
N LEU A 123 -0.54 -1.45 0.61
CA LEU A 123 0.49 -1.82 -0.35
C LEU A 123 1.40 -0.61 -0.61
N VAL A 124 2.43 -0.46 0.22
CA VAL A 124 3.42 0.61 0.14
C VAL A 124 4.82 0.02 0.05
N GLY A 125 5.65 0.59 -0.83
CA GLY A 125 7.04 0.18 -1.01
C GLY A 125 8.01 0.88 -0.06
N ASP A 126 9.14 0.24 0.18
CA ASP A 126 10.25 0.75 1.00
C ASP A 126 10.79 2.09 0.50
N THR A 127 10.88 2.25 -0.82
CA THR A 127 11.38 3.44 -1.50
C THR A 127 10.50 4.66 -1.22
N PHE A 128 9.17 4.47 -1.15
CA PHE A 128 8.25 5.55 -0.80
C PHE A 128 8.36 5.93 0.67
N LEU A 129 8.48 4.95 1.57
CA LEU A 129 8.68 5.21 3.00
C LEU A 129 10.03 5.89 3.27
N GLU A 130 11.09 5.52 2.56
CA GLU A 130 12.38 6.21 2.60
C GLU A 130 12.25 7.66 2.14
N TYR A 131 11.54 7.90 1.03
CA TYR A 131 11.25 9.23 0.55
C TYR A 131 10.54 10.07 1.62
N ARG A 132 9.46 9.57 2.23
CA ARG A 132 8.75 10.27 3.32
C ARG A 132 9.65 10.52 4.53
N LEU A 133 10.48 9.55 4.92
CA LEU A 133 11.45 9.74 6.00
C LEU A 133 12.44 10.88 5.68
N LYS A 134 12.92 10.98 4.44
CA LYS A 134 13.77 12.10 3.99
C LYS A 134 13.03 13.45 4.00
N GLU A 135 11.75 13.48 3.66
CA GLU A 135 10.94 14.70 3.81
C GLU A 135 10.78 15.09 5.29
N LEU A 136 10.58 14.14 6.19
CA LEU A 136 10.51 14.40 7.63
C LEU A 136 11.85 14.92 8.21
N ILE A 137 12.99 14.49 7.65
CA ILE A 137 14.31 15.08 7.96
C ILE A 137 14.36 16.54 7.48
N LYS A 138 13.90 16.85 6.27
CA LYS A 138 13.87 18.24 5.74
C LYS A 138 12.95 19.15 6.57
N LEU A 139 11.86 18.60 7.09
CA LEU A 139 10.94 19.29 8.00
C LEU A 139 11.46 19.37 9.44
N GLU A 140 12.69 18.93 9.69
CA GLU A 140 13.36 18.95 10.98
C GLU A 140 12.66 18.11 12.08
N VAL A 141 11.80 17.16 11.70
CA VAL A 141 11.19 16.18 12.63
C VAL A 141 12.22 15.14 13.09
N PHE A 142 13.15 14.80 12.20
CA PHE A 142 14.27 13.90 12.49
C PHE A 142 15.60 14.64 12.34
N GLU A 143 16.52 14.33 13.25
CA GLU A 143 17.95 14.52 13.05
C GLU A 143 18.51 13.34 12.25
N PHE A 144 19.58 13.54 11.49
CA PHE A 144 20.24 12.47 10.75
C PHE A 144 21.78 12.57 10.79
N GLU A 145 22.43 11.42 10.64
CA GLU A 145 23.87 11.30 10.47
C GLU A 145 24.20 10.43 9.25
N GLY A 146 25.28 10.76 8.53
CA GLY A 146 25.72 10.04 7.34
C GLY A 146 25.31 10.70 6.03
N SER A 147 25.05 9.90 4.98
CA SER A 147 24.64 10.38 3.66
C SER A 147 23.21 9.96 3.32
N LEU A 148 22.42 10.89 2.78
CA LEU A 148 21.04 10.65 2.31
C LEU A 148 20.97 10.03 0.90
N ASP A 149 22.08 9.55 0.33
CA ASP A 149 22.11 8.93 -1.01
C ASP A 149 21.25 7.65 -1.07
N GLU A 150 21.39 6.74 -0.08
CA GLU A 150 20.62 5.50 0.04
C GLU A 150 20.31 5.19 1.51
N MET A 151 19.18 4.51 1.78
CA MET A 151 18.72 4.20 3.14
C MET A 151 19.79 3.60 4.07
N ARG A 152 20.65 2.71 3.56
CA ARG A 152 21.69 2.06 4.39
C ARG A 152 22.81 2.99 4.87
N PHE A 153 22.95 4.17 4.25
CA PHE A 153 24.07 5.09 4.49
C PHE A 153 23.80 6.14 5.55
N TYR A 154 22.56 6.28 6.04
CA TYR A 154 22.25 7.21 7.11
C TYR A 154 21.54 6.56 8.29
N SER A 155 21.68 7.22 9.43
CA SER A 155 20.94 6.96 10.65
C SER A 155 20.05 8.15 10.96
N VAL A 156 18.93 7.90 11.63
CA VAL A 156 17.95 8.92 12.02
C VAL A 156 17.67 8.83 13.51
N LYS A 157 17.31 9.97 14.09
CA LYS A 157 16.81 10.08 15.45
C LYS A 157 15.68 11.10 15.48
N LEU A 158 14.60 10.85 16.22
CA LEU A 158 13.55 11.84 16.42
C LEU A 158 14.11 13.04 17.18
N ARG A 159 13.83 14.23 16.66
CA ARG A 159 14.18 15.48 17.32
C ARG A 159 13.30 15.67 18.55
N LYS A 160 13.90 16.17 19.64
CA LYS A 160 13.18 16.49 20.89
C LYS A 160 12.39 17.78 20.79
#